data_AF-A0A1M3HV22-F1
#
_entry.id   AF-A0A1M3HV22-F1
#
_cell.length_a   1.000
_cell.length_b   1.000
_cell.length_c   1.000
_cell.angle_alpha   90.00
_cell.angle_beta   90.00
_cell.angle_gamma   90.00
#
_symmetry.space_group_name_H-M   'P 1'
#
loop_
_entity.id
_entity.type
_entity.pdbx_description
1 polymer ?
#
loop_
_entity_poly.entity_id
_entity_poly.type
_entity_poly.pdbx_seq_one_letter_code
_entity_poly.pdbx_strand_id
1 'polypeptide(L)'
;MTSILADPMAARDHARAMAGTVVDTMPVVPPVAEDLPAEVSAEDLLWEETIAAGGYATRRLARGSRLRLIDLGGDACASMLIYNAEMPTERLNVADTVKVQWNAYLGAGKLLLSDMGRVMMSILTDEAGTHDAFCGTSNAATNQAKYGEGRNSGAYPNGRDRLLLGSAKHGLQRRDVHPCINLFKGTKIEADGTITPLVGPF
;
A
#
# COMPACT_ATOMS: atom_id res chain seq x y z
N MET A 1 -29.47 -12.42 -13.52
CA MET A 1 -30.18 -11.13 -13.60
C MET A 1 -29.16 -10.02 -13.80
N THR A 2 -28.78 -9.73 -15.05
CA THR A 2 -27.80 -8.69 -15.44
C THR A 2 -28.42 -7.66 -16.39
N SER A 3 -29.75 -7.47 -16.32
CA SER A 3 -30.49 -6.61 -17.26
C SER A 3 -30.23 -5.11 -17.09
N ILE A 4 -29.59 -4.69 -16.01
CA ILE A 4 -29.45 -3.27 -15.63
C ILE A 4 -28.41 -2.54 -16.49
N LEU A 5 -27.53 -3.26 -17.19
CA LEU A 5 -26.44 -2.68 -17.99
C LEU A 5 -26.46 -3.17 -19.46
N ALA A 6 -27.63 -3.52 -19.97
CA ALA A 6 -27.78 -4.15 -21.30
C ALA A 6 -27.55 -3.19 -22.48
N ASP A 7 -27.67 -1.87 -22.26
CA ASP A 7 -27.44 -0.84 -23.28
C ASP A 7 -26.81 0.43 -22.68
N PRO A 8 -26.27 1.35 -23.51
CA PRO A 8 -25.61 2.57 -23.02
C PRO A 8 -26.52 3.50 -22.22
N MET A 9 -27.83 3.52 -22.47
CA MET A 9 -28.77 4.36 -21.72
C MET A 9 -29.04 3.76 -20.35
N ALA A 10 -29.26 2.44 -20.27
CA ALA A 10 -29.37 1.72 -19.01
C ALA A 10 -28.09 1.85 -18.16
N ALA A 11 -26.91 1.76 -18.79
CA ALA A 11 -25.63 2.00 -18.11
C ALA A 11 -25.50 3.44 -17.58
N ARG A 12 -25.92 4.44 -18.37
CA ARG A 12 -25.95 5.84 -17.94
C ARG A 12 -26.90 6.05 -16.77
N ASP A 13 -28.11 5.50 -16.85
CA ASP A 13 -29.14 5.69 -15.83
C ASP A 13 -28.77 4.97 -14.54
N HIS A 14 -28.16 3.78 -14.62
CA HIS A 14 -27.55 3.11 -13.48
C HIS A 14 -26.41 3.95 -12.86
N ALA A 15 -25.48 4.48 -13.67
CA ALA A 15 -24.40 5.32 -13.15
C ALA A 15 -24.92 6.58 -12.42
N ARG A 16 -26.01 7.18 -12.93
CA ARG A 16 -26.69 8.29 -12.25
C ARG A 16 -27.37 7.87 -10.96
N ALA A 17 -28.00 6.69 -10.93
CA ALA A 17 -28.62 6.16 -9.72
C ALA A 17 -27.61 5.85 -8.61
N MET A 18 -26.36 5.54 -8.97
CA MET A 18 -25.27 5.35 -7.99
C MET A 18 -24.72 6.66 -7.43
N ALA A 19 -25.10 7.83 -7.95
CA ALA A 19 -24.63 9.12 -7.46
C ALA A 19 -25.01 9.32 -5.99
N GLY A 20 -24.02 9.66 -5.15
CA GLY A 20 -24.21 9.80 -3.70
C GLY A 20 -24.23 8.48 -2.93
N THR A 21 -24.06 7.34 -3.59
CA THR A 21 -23.86 6.06 -2.89
C THR A 21 -22.51 6.08 -2.20
N VAL A 22 -22.52 5.85 -0.88
CA VAL A 22 -21.31 5.70 -0.06
C VAL A 22 -21.12 4.22 0.23
N VAL A 23 -19.90 3.74 0.04
CA VAL A 23 -19.49 2.37 0.37
C VAL A 23 -18.27 2.43 1.29
N ASP A 24 -18.06 1.38 2.08
CA ASP A 24 -16.99 1.36 3.09
C ASP A 24 -15.58 1.48 2.50
N THR A 25 -15.39 1.12 1.23
CA THR A 25 -14.09 1.10 0.54
C THR A 25 -14.10 2.01 -0.67
N MET A 26 -13.88 3.30 -0.45
CA MET A 26 -13.83 4.31 -1.52
C MET A 26 -12.96 5.53 -1.14
N PRO A 27 -12.53 6.33 -2.13
CA PRO A 27 -12.05 7.69 -1.88
C PRO A 27 -13.17 8.57 -1.31
N VAL A 28 -12.83 9.39 -0.32
CA VAL A 28 -13.74 10.36 0.30
C VAL A 28 -13.60 11.70 -0.41
N VAL A 29 -14.70 12.23 -0.95
CA VAL A 29 -14.71 13.47 -1.76
C VAL A 29 -15.89 14.37 -1.35
N PRO A 30 -15.66 15.61 -0.85
CA PRO A 30 -14.36 16.18 -0.48
C PRO A 30 -13.69 15.38 0.65
N PRO A 31 -12.36 15.43 0.79
CA PRO A 31 -11.69 14.66 1.83
C PRO A 31 -12.11 15.16 3.22
N VAL A 32 -12.48 14.22 4.08
CA VAL A 32 -12.81 14.47 5.48
C VAL A 32 -12.37 13.25 6.28
N ALA A 33 -11.78 13.50 7.45
CA ALA A 33 -11.39 12.48 8.41
C ALA A 33 -11.71 13.00 9.82
N GLU A 34 -12.34 12.16 10.64
CA GLU A 34 -12.74 12.53 12.01
C GLU A 34 -11.58 12.43 13.01
N ASP A 35 -10.51 11.74 12.63
CA ASP A 35 -9.42 11.31 13.49
C ASP A 35 -8.10 12.00 13.14
N LEU A 36 -8.12 13.20 12.53
CA LEU A 36 -6.90 13.92 12.15
C LEU A 36 -5.95 14.15 13.35
N PRO A 37 -4.62 14.06 13.15
CA PRO A 37 -3.66 14.46 14.18
C PRO A 37 -3.91 15.91 14.63
N ALA A 38 -3.72 16.19 15.92
CA ALA A 38 -4.07 17.49 16.51
C ALA A 38 -3.38 18.68 15.84
N GLU A 39 -2.18 18.48 15.29
CA GLU A 39 -1.44 19.50 14.56
C GLU A 39 -1.83 19.69 13.08
N VAL A 40 -2.78 18.90 12.56
CA VAL A 40 -3.22 18.97 11.15
C VAL A 40 -4.62 19.54 11.10
N SER A 41 -4.78 20.69 10.43
CA SER A 41 -6.11 21.27 10.21
C SER A 41 -6.89 20.50 9.15
N ALA A 42 -8.22 20.54 9.19
CA ALA A 42 -9.06 19.93 8.16
C ALA A 42 -8.84 20.56 6.77
N GLU A 43 -8.41 21.82 6.71
CA GLU A 43 -8.10 22.52 5.46
C GLU A 43 -6.82 22.01 4.79
N ASP A 44 -5.90 21.43 5.58
CA ASP A 44 -4.66 20.83 5.10
C ASP A 44 -4.83 19.36 4.67
N LEU A 45 -6.01 18.78 4.87
CA LEU A 45 -6.31 17.40 4.46
C LEU A 45 -6.40 17.31 2.93
N LEU A 46 -5.38 16.72 2.33
CA LEU A 46 -5.28 16.61 0.88
C LEU A 46 -6.18 15.52 0.30
N TRP A 47 -6.40 14.44 1.03
CA TRP A 47 -7.06 13.23 0.54
C TRP A 47 -7.31 12.23 1.69
N GLU A 48 -8.40 11.45 1.58
CA GLU A 48 -8.73 10.31 2.44
C GLU A 48 -9.34 9.19 1.56
N GLU A 49 -8.98 7.94 1.81
CA GLU A 49 -9.49 6.78 1.06
C GLU A 49 -9.31 5.47 1.81
N THR A 50 -10.39 4.69 1.86
CA THR A 50 -10.36 3.33 2.37
C THR A 50 -10.08 2.33 1.26
N ILE A 51 -8.98 1.60 1.37
CA ILE A 51 -8.57 0.60 0.38
C ILE A 51 -9.17 -0.76 0.76
N ALA A 52 -9.93 -1.36 -0.15
CA ALA A 52 -10.49 -2.70 0.05
C ALA A 52 -9.41 -3.79 0.18
N ALA A 53 -9.75 -4.90 0.83
CA ALA A 53 -8.92 -6.10 0.84
C ALA A 53 -8.62 -6.57 -0.60
N GLY A 54 -7.35 -6.84 -0.89
CA GLY A 54 -6.90 -7.17 -2.24
C GLY A 54 -6.96 -5.99 -3.23
N GLY A 55 -7.25 -4.77 -2.75
CA GLY A 55 -7.19 -3.52 -3.49
C GLY A 55 -5.77 -2.94 -3.54
N TYR A 56 -5.65 -1.77 -4.17
CA TYR A 56 -4.40 -1.01 -4.25
C TYR A 56 -4.72 0.47 -4.51
N ALA A 57 -3.87 1.35 -4.00
CA ALA A 57 -3.92 2.78 -4.30
C ALA A 57 -2.57 3.25 -4.83
N THR A 58 -2.59 4.38 -5.52
CA THR A 58 -1.37 5.07 -5.97
C THR A 58 -1.58 6.57 -5.87
N ARG A 59 -0.57 7.27 -5.35
CA ARG A 59 -0.61 8.73 -5.20
C ARG A 59 0.77 9.31 -5.48
N ARG A 60 0.77 10.50 -6.09
CA ARG A 60 1.94 11.37 -6.13
C ARG A 60 1.84 12.31 -4.93
N LEU A 61 2.84 12.28 -4.07
CA LEU A 61 2.90 13.13 -2.89
C LEU A 61 3.90 14.26 -3.15
N ALA A 62 3.52 15.48 -2.78
CA ALA A 62 4.46 16.60 -2.78
C ALA A 62 5.44 16.46 -1.61
N ARG A 63 6.63 17.02 -1.75
CA ARG A 63 7.58 17.10 -0.63
C ARG A 63 6.92 17.89 0.51
N GLY A 64 7.00 17.34 1.72
CA GLY A 64 6.39 17.94 2.92
C GLY A 64 5.00 17.40 3.26
N SER A 65 4.36 16.65 2.36
CA SER A 65 3.12 15.94 2.68
C SER A 65 3.35 14.83 3.71
N ARG A 66 2.37 14.60 4.57
CA ARG A 66 2.33 13.47 5.51
C ARG A 66 1.36 12.42 4.99
N LEU A 67 1.76 11.15 5.06
CA LEU A 67 0.91 10.00 4.77
C LEU A 67 0.67 9.26 6.09
N ARG A 68 -0.60 9.09 6.46
CA ARG A 68 -1.01 8.19 7.53
C ARG A 68 -1.66 6.96 6.90
N LEU A 69 -1.24 5.78 7.34
CA LEU A 69 -1.86 4.51 6.99
C LEU A 69 -2.45 3.92 8.27
N ILE A 70 -3.71 3.48 8.20
CA ILE A 70 -4.43 2.92 9.34
C ILE A 70 -4.85 1.51 8.99
N ASP A 71 -4.50 0.55 9.84
CA ASP A 71 -5.07 -0.79 9.77
C ASP A 71 -6.41 -0.81 10.52
N LEU A 72 -7.50 -0.58 9.78
CA LEU A 72 -8.85 -0.50 10.35
C LEU A 72 -9.29 -1.81 11.04
N GLY A 73 -8.71 -2.95 10.65
CA GLY A 73 -9.11 -4.27 11.15
C GLY A 73 -8.09 -4.95 12.07
N GLY A 74 -6.90 -4.37 12.25
CA GLY A 74 -5.79 -4.95 13.02
C GLY A 74 -5.13 -6.19 12.39
N ASP A 75 -5.46 -6.52 11.13
CA ASP A 75 -4.94 -7.70 10.43
C ASP A 75 -4.51 -7.41 8.98
N ALA A 76 -4.35 -6.14 8.61
CA ALA A 76 -3.91 -5.76 7.27
C ALA A 76 -2.42 -6.10 7.04
N CYS A 77 -2.05 -6.15 5.78
CA CYS A 77 -0.65 -6.17 5.34
C CYS A 77 -0.52 -5.27 4.11
N ALA A 78 0.08 -4.11 4.28
CA ALA A 78 0.20 -3.12 3.22
C ALA A 78 1.61 -3.15 2.62
N SER A 79 1.74 -3.78 1.45
CA SER A 79 2.99 -3.75 0.68
C SER A 79 3.14 -2.42 -0.05
N MET A 80 4.24 -1.72 0.19
CA MET A 80 4.48 -0.37 -0.31
C MET A 80 5.73 -0.29 -1.20
N LEU A 81 5.60 0.43 -2.31
CA LEU A 81 6.71 0.90 -3.15
C LEU A 81 6.73 2.43 -3.12
N ILE A 82 7.92 3.01 -3.23
CA ILE A 82 8.09 4.47 -3.29
C ILE A 82 9.03 4.79 -4.45
N TYR A 83 8.64 5.76 -5.26
CA TYR A 83 9.40 6.24 -6.39
C TYR A 83 9.60 7.74 -6.25
N ASN A 84 10.73 8.26 -6.73
CA ASN A 84 10.88 9.68 -6.93
C ASN A 84 9.90 10.11 -8.03
N ALA A 85 8.96 11.01 -7.70
CA ALA A 85 7.88 11.41 -8.59
C ALA A 85 8.33 12.16 -9.86
N GLU A 86 9.53 12.74 -9.85
CA GLU A 86 10.10 13.46 -11.00
C GLU A 86 11.10 12.61 -11.78
N MET A 87 11.67 11.58 -11.13
CA MET A 87 12.65 10.67 -11.73
C MET A 87 12.45 9.25 -11.19
N PRO A 88 11.45 8.49 -11.69
CA PRO A 88 11.08 7.18 -11.12
C PRO A 88 12.16 6.09 -11.21
N THR A 89 13.26 6.35 -11.92
CA THR A 89 14.45 5.48 -11.88
C THR A 89 15.12 5.50 -10.50
N GLU A 90 14.98 6.59 -9.75
CA GLU A 90 15.29 6.62 -8.31
C GLU A 90 14.08 6.14 -7.53
N ARG A 91 14.28 5.09 -6.73
CA ARG A 91 13.20 4.37 -6.05
C ARG A 91 13.67 3.79 -4.73
N LEU A 92 12.73 3.41 -3.88
CA LEU A 92 13.00 2.81 -2.58
C LEU A 92 13.96 1.63 -2.73
N ASN A 93 15.02 1.67 -1.94
CA ASN A 93 15.94 0.56 -1.76
C ASN A 93 15.79 0.04 -0.33
N VAL A 94 15.15 -1.12 -0.22
CA VAL A 94 14.92 -1.79 1.06
C VAL A 94 16.25 -2.20 1.73
N ALA A 95 17.23 -2.63 0.93
CA ALA A 95 18.54 -3.04 1.44
C ALA A 95 19.30 -1.85 2.04
N ASP A 96 19.33 -0.70 1.33
CA ASP A 96 20.00 0.49 1.85
C ASP A 96 19.25 1.06 3.07
N THR A 97 17.92 1.01 3.05
CA THR A 97 17.06 1.38 4.18
C THR A 97 17.50 0.68 5.46
N VAL A 98 17.69 -0.64 5.44
CA VAL A 98 18.09 -1.39 6.65
C VAL A 98 19.59 -1.32 6.94
N LYS A 99 20.42 -1.38 5.90
CA LYS A 99 21.88 -1.46 6.03
C LYS A 99 22.49 -0.16 6.53
N VAL A 100 22.10 0.97 5.97
CA VAL A 100 22.69 2.28 6.31
C VAL A 100 22.31 2.70 7.74
N GLN A 101 21.12 2.32 8.18
CA GLN A 101 20.62 2.62 9.53
C GLN A 101 21.03 1.59 10.59
N TRP A 102 21.74 0.52 10.20
CA TRP A 102 22.11 -0.59 11.07
C TRP A 102 20.91 -1.15 11.86
N ASN A 103 19.74 -1.17 11.21
CA ASN A 103 18.51 -1.64 11.84
C ASN A 103 17.60 -2.26 10.79
N ALA A 104 17.31 -3.55 10.97
CA ALA A 104 16.48 -4.31 10.05
C ALA A 104 14.98 -4.24 10.37
N TYR A 105 14.61 -3.71 11.54
CA TYR A 105 13.23 -3.55 11.98
C TYR A 105 12.85 -2.07 11.96
N LEU A 106 11.82 -1.75 11.18
CA LEU A 106 11.36 -0.38 11.02
C LEU A 106 10.49 0.04 12.20
N GLY A 107 10.38 1.36 12.40
CA GLY A 107 9.51 1.98 13.39
C GLY A 107 9.71 3.49 13.39
N ALA A 108 9.16 4.17 14.39
CA ALA A 108 9.30 5.63 14.53
C ALA A 108 10.76 6.09 14.48
N GLY A 109 11.01 7.19 13.77
CA GLY A 109 12.33 7.78 13.51
C GLY A 109 13.14 7.12 12.39
N LYS A 110 12.68 6.01 11.79
CA LYS A 110 13.38 5.36 10.67
C LYS A 110 13.14 6.06 9.34
N LEU A 111 14.17 6.06 8.51
CA LEU A 111 14.18 6.63 7.17
C LEU A 111 13.93 5.54 6.14
N LEU A 112 13.22 5.85 5.06
CA LEU A 112 13.09 5.01 3.88
C LEU A 112 13.97 5.62 2.79
N LEU A 113 14.99 4.87 2.37
CA LEU A 113 16.07 5.37 1.51
C LEU A 113 15.87 4.93 0.06
N SER A 114 16.27 5.80 -0.88
CA SER A 114 16.37 5.44 -2.29
C SER A 114 17.63 4.63 -2.57
N ASP A 115 17.70 4.03 -3.76
CA ASP A 115 18.90 3.39 -4.32
C ASP A 115 20.08 4.34 -4.57
N MET A 116 19.83 5.65 -4.48
CA MET A 116 20.86 6.70 -4.49
C MET A 116 21.23 7.18 -3.07
N GLY A 117 20.75 6.51 -2.03
CA GLY A 117 21.01 6.84 -0.63
C GLY A 117 20.31 8.10 -0.12
N ARG A 118 19.29 8.60 -0.84
CA ARG A 118 18.52 9.79 -0.40
C ARG A 118 17.32 9.38 0.43
N VAL A 119 16.94 10.24 1.38
CA VAL A 119 15.71 10.05 2.17
C VAL A 119 14.50 10.31 1.28
N MET A 120 13.66 9.29 1.10
CA MET A 120 12.38 9.41 0.39
C MET A 120 11.22 9.69 1.35
N MET A 121 11.20 9.00 2.50
CA MET A 121 10.22 9.19 3.57
C MET A 121 10.88 8.95 4.93
N SER A 122 10.24 9.46 5.99
CA SER A 122 10.58 9.16 7.39
C SER A 122 9.33 8.70 8.13
N ILE A 123 9.45 7.64 8.92
CA ILE A 123 8.38 7.17 9.80
C ILE A 123 8.36 8.10 11.02
N LEU A 124 7.34 8.93 11.15
CA LEU A 124 7.24 9.90 12.25
C LEU A 124 6.65 9.24 13.50
N THR A 125 5.56 8.50 13.31
CA THR A 125 4.85 7.75 14.35
C THR A 125 4.66 6.31 13.88
N ASP A 126 4.65 5.38 14.83
CA ASP A 126 4.38 3.97 14.58
C ASP A 126 3.71 3.37 15.82
N GLU A 127 2.46 2.97 15.66
CA GLU A 127 1.67 2.26 16.67
C GLU A 127 1.57 0.77 16.38
N ALA A 128 1.93 0.33 15.16
CA ALA A 128 1.83 -1.05 14.74
C ALA A 128 3.03 -1.88 15.22
N GLY A 129 4.22 -1.28 15.26
CA GLY A 129 5.47 -1.93 15.69
C GLY A 129 5.89 -3.14 14.86
N THR A 130 5.19 -3.42 13.76
CA THR A 130 5.28 -4.66 12.99
C THR A 130 5.40 -4.34 11.51
N HIS A 131 6.64 -4.31 11.04
CA HIS A 131 6.98 -4.02 9.67
C HIS A 131 8.05 -4.99 9.19
N ASP A 132 7.96 -5.38 7.92
CA ASP A 132 8.85 -6.35 7.31
C ASP A 132 9.56 -5.75 6.08
N ALA A 133 10.88 -5.84 6.13
CA ALA A 133 11.82 -5.44 5.08
C ALA A 133 12.57 -6.65 4.48
N PHE A 134 12.23 -7.88 4.88
CA PHE A 134 12.89 -9.11 4.46
C PHE A 134 12.09 -9.85 3.39
N CYS A 135 10.77 -9.95 3.55
CA CYS A 135 9.94 -10.70 2.63
C CYS A 135 9.34 -9.81 1.53
N GLY A 136 9.24 -10.38 0.33
CA GLY A 136 8.42 -9.80 -0.72
C GLY A 136 6.93 -9.99 -0.43
N THR A 137 6.10 -9.23 -1.13
CA THR A 137 4.65 -9.44 -1.15
C THR A 137 4.26 -10.75 -1.84
N SER A 138 2.99 -11.15 -1.69
CA SER A 138 2.46 -12.34 -2.36
C SER A 138 2.50 -12.21 -3.89
N ASN A 139 2.59 -13.34 -4.59
CA ASN A 139 2.57 -13.41 -6.05
C ASN A 139 1.60 -14.49 -6.54
N ALA A 140 1.42 -14.60 -7.85
CA ALA A 140 0.49 -15.55 -8.45
C ALA A 140 0.79 -17.01 -8.04
N ALA A 141 2.08 -17.40 -7.93
CA ALA A 141 2.45 -18.75 -7.54
C ALA A 141 2.17 -19.03 -6.04
N THR A 142 2.47 -18.08 -5.15
CA THR A 142 2.18 -18.24 -3.72
C THR A 142 0.67 -18.28 -3.45
N ASN A 143 -0.10 -17.45 -4.15
CA ASN A 143 -1.56 -17.48 -4.03
C ASN A 143 -2.16 -18.75 -4.65
N GLN A 144 -1.65 -19.22 -5.78
CA GLN A 144 -2.07 -20.51 -6.36
C GLN A 144 -1.84 -21.65 -5.37
N ALA A 145 -0.68 -21.68 -4.71
CA ALA A 145 -0.35 -22.73 -3.73
C ALA A 145 -1.26 -22.67 -2.49
N LYS A 146 -1.59 -21.47 -2.00
CA LYS A 146 -2.37 -21.28 -0.77
C LYS A 146 -3.89 -21.36 -0.98
N TYR A 147 -4.38 -20.79 -2.08
CA TYR A 147 -5.80 -20.57 -2.32
C TYR A 147 -6.35 -21.34 -3.53
N GLY A 148 -5.51 -22.05 -4.28
CA GLY A 148 -5.92 -22.76 -5.50
C GLY A 148 -6.16 -21.85 -6.72
N GLU A 149 -5.90 -20.55 -6.59
CA GLU A 149 -6.12 -19.52 -7.61
C GLU A 149 -5.12 -18.38 -7.41
N GLY A 150 -4.40 -17.98 -8.45
CA GLY A 150 -3.39 -16.91 -8.39
C GLY A 150 -3.65 -15.72 -9.31
N ARG A 151 -4.71 -15.75 -10.12
CA ARG A 151 -5.00 -14.72 -11.12
C ARG A 151 -5.31 -13.38 -10.45
N ASN A 152 -4.75 -12.29 -10.98
CA ASN A 152 -4.98 -10.93 -10.51
C ASN A 152 -6.46 -10.48 -10.55
N SER A 153 -7.24 -11.02 -11.48
CA SER A 153 -8.68 -10.78 -11.61
C SER A 153 -9.56 -11.78 -10.84
N GLY A 154 -8.95 -12.69 -10.07
CA GLY A 154 -9.66 -13.68 -9.27
C GLY A 154 -10.07 -13.17 -7.89
N ALA A 155 -10.63 -14.05 -7.07
CA ALA A 155 -11.06 -13.75 -5.71
C ALA A 155 -9.89 -13.48 -4.75
N TYR A 156 -8.69 -13.96 -5.07
CA TYR A 156 -7.48 -13.84 -4.26
C TYR A 156 -6.36 -13.13 -5.03
N PRO A 157 -6.51 -11.83 -5.33
CA PRO A 157 -5.47 -11.08 -6.02
C PRO A 157 -4.17 -11.07 -5.20
N ASN A 158 -3.04 -11.11 -5.88
CA ASN A 158 -1.72 -11.13 -5.23
C ASN A 158 -1.08 -9.74 -5.23
N GLY A 159 -0.28 -9.44 -4.21
CA GLY A 159 0.29 -8.11 -4.02
C GLY A 159 1.23 -7.70 -5.15
N ARG A 160 1.99 -8.62 -5.74
CA ARG A 160 2.94 -8.31 -6.81
C ARG A 160 2.23 -7.78 -8.07
N ASP A 161 1.11 -8.38 -8.45
CA ASP A 161 0.32 -7.92 -9.58
C ASP A 161 -0.42 -6.61 -9.27
N ARG A 162 -0.81 -6.40 -8.01
CA ARG A 162 -1.36 -5.10 -7.56
C ARG A 162 -0.34 -3.98 -7.61
N LEU A 163 0.89 -4.22 -7.16
CA LEU A 163 2.00 -3.28 -7.29
C LEU A 163 2.32 -2.99 -8.76
N LEU A 164 2.23 -3.99 -9.65
CA LEU A 164 2.40 -3.79 -11.09
C LEU A 164 1.29 -2.91 -11.68
N LEU A 165 0.02 -3.19 -11.38
CA LEU A 165 -1.10 -2.36 -11.83
C LEU A 165 -0.98 -0.92 -11.33
N GLY A 166 -0.57 -0.74 -10.07
CA GLY A 166 -0.31 0.57 -9.50
C GLY A 166 0.80 1.30 -10.26
N SER A 167 1.95 0.66 -10.42
CA SER A 167 3.11 1.24 -11.10
C SER A 167 2.77 1.60 -12.57
N ALA A 168 1.99 0.76 -13.26
CA ALA A 168 1.56 1.01 -14.64
C ALA A 168 0.73 2.29 -14.81
N LYS A 169 -0.03 2.73 -13.78
CA LYS A 169 -0.74 4.02 -13.79
C LYS A 169 0.19 5.23 -13.87
N HIS A 170 1.48 5.04 -13.59
CA HIS A 170 2.53 6.06 -13.65
C HIS A 170 3.51 5.82 -14.82
N GLY A 171 3.12 5.02 -15.81
CA GLY A 171 3.95 4.72 -16.98
C GLY A 171 5.11 3.75 -16.72
N LEU A 172 5.15 3.14 -15.53
CA LEU A 172 6.17 2.16 -15.16
C LEU A 172 5.80 0.75 -15.62
N GLN A 173 6.80 -0.12 -15.73
CA GLN A 173 6.67 -1.46 -16.25
C GLN A 173 7.07 -2.52 -15.21
N ARG A 174 6.97 -3.80 -15.60
CA ARG A 174 7.30 -4.94 -14.73
C ARG A 174 8.71 -4.89 -14.13
N ARG A 175 9.69 -4.32 -14.85
CA ARG A 175 11.08 -4.16 -14.37
C ARG A 175 11.21 -3.13 -13.24
N ASP A 176 10.22 -2.24 -13.14
CA ASP A 176 10.25 -1.13 -12.19
C ASP A 176 9.70 -1.58 -10.82
N VAL A 177 8.91 -2.66 -10.78
CA VAL A 177 8.44 -3.31 -9.54
C VAL A 177 9.61 -3.98 -8.81
N HIS A 178 10.11 -3.29 -7.77
CA HIS A 178 11.25 -3.69 -6.94
C HIS A 178 10.78 -4.29 -5.59
N PRO A 179 11.69 -4.71 -4.68
CA PRO A 179 11.32 -5.15 -3.34
C PRO A 179 10.52 -4.09 -2.58
N CYS A 180 9.41 -4.48 -1.96
CA CYS A 180 8.56 -3.61 -1.15
C CYS A 180 8.92 -3.68 0.33
N ILE A 181 8.38 -2.73 1.09
CA ILE A 181 8.23 -2.87 2.55
C ILE A 181 6.80 -3.34 2.81
N ASN A 182 6.63 -4.30 3.72
CA ASN A 182 5.31 -4.70 4.21
C ASN A 182 5.06 -4.00 5.54
N LEU A 183 4.01 -3.18 5.61
CA LEU A 183 3.56 -2.52 6.83
C LEU A 183 2.47 -3.36 7.50
N PHE A 184 2.32 -3.19 8.82
CA PHE A 184 1.38 -3.90 9.72
C PHE A 184 1.62 -5.41 9.92
N LYS A 185 2.52 -6.02 9.16
CA LYS A 185 3.02 -7.37 9.40
C LYS A 185 4.54 -7.37 9.45
N GLY A 186 5.07 -8.08 10.45
CA GLY A 186 6.50 -8.22 10.66
C GLY A 186 6.97 -9.66 10.47
N THR A 187 8.28 -9.83 10.49
CA THR A 187 8.94 -11.13 10.66
C THR A 187 10.01 -11.00 11.72
N LYS A 188 10.34 -12.09 12.40
CA LYS A 188 11.51 -12.18 13.27
C LYS A 188 12.56 -13.05 12.60
N ILE A 189 13.79 -12.56 12.53
CA ILE A 189 14.94 -13.37 12.13
C ILE A 189 15.48 -14.04 13.39
N GLU A 190 15.38 -15.36 13.44
CA GLU A 190 15.88 -16.18 14.53
C GLU A 190 17.41 -16.33 14.48
N ALA A 191 18.01 -16.80 15.57
CA ALA A 191 19.47 -16.93 15.67
C ALA A 191 20.09 -17.89 14.64
N ASP A 192 19.30 -18.85 14.15
CA ASP A 192 19.70 -19.80 13.09
C ASP A 192 19.45 -19.26 11.67
N GLY A 193 18.92 -18.04 11.55
CA GLY A 193 18.55 -17.43 10.27
C GLY A 193 17.14 -17.79 9.79
N THR A 194 16.37 -18.56 10.55
CA THR A 194 14.96 -18.84 10.25
C THR A 194 14.15 -17.54 10.27
N ILE A 195 13.28 -17.36 9.27
CA ILE A 195 12.35 -16.23 9.22
C ILE A 195 11.00 -16.69 9.79
N THR A 196 10.65 -16.18 10.97
CA THR A 196 9.37 -16.44 11.63
C THR A 196 8.38 -15.31 11.33
N PRO A 197 7.28 -15.56 10.60
CA PRO A 197 6.25 -14.54 10.38
C PRO A 197 5.53 -14.17 11.68
N LEU A 198 5.30 -12.88 11.89
CA LEU A 198 4.47 -12.37 12.98
C LEU A 198 3.05 -12.15 12.41
N VAL A 199 2.16 -13.12 12.64
CA VAL A 199 0.90 -13.24 11.89
C VAL A 199 -0.22 -12.34 12.42
N GLY A 200 -0.13 -11.80 13.65
CA GLY A 200 -1.15 -10.92 14.24
C GLY A 200 -2.45 -11.66 14.60
N PRO A 201 -3.56 -10.94 14.88
CA PRO A 201 -3.71 -9.47 14.84
C PRO A 201 -2.90 -8.77 15.95
N PHE A 202 -2.59 -7.49 15.73
CA PHE A 202 -1.78 -6.66 16.65
C PHE A 202 -2.59 -5.49 17.20
#